data_AF-A0A3N4IYK7-F1
#
_entry.id   AF-A0A3N4IYK7-F1
#
_cell.length_a   1.000
_cell.length_b   1.000
_cell.length_c   1.000
_cell.angle_alpha   90.00
_cell.angle_beta   90.00
_cell.angle_gamma   90.00
#
_symmetry.space_group_name_H-M   'P 1'
#
loop_
_entity.id
_entity.type
_entity.pdbx_description
1 polymer ?
#
loop_
_entity_poly.entity_id
_entity_poly.type
_entity_poly.pdbx_seq_one_letter_code
_entity_poly.pdbx_strand_id
1 'polypeptide(L)'
;MWNVVAIGLSKRAWQRVRSKESKTFGGGGAGFTMTYSASVSTALLTSLSSSQVLWRSNCTLVYRLTHSRSIKNKRRIHRSTVQSYYKTLQMVYLLDTQVALPRLTNDVVNQYIMGHLTNRYDLIMENKDKPTCSVTDLFNLLHFHSYQDVNSRCHGRNRIQLPFLMQLIAYTSTRPGSIIEANCYKGRAQVLKYKDMSLSLLRNHLEGGNILVLEVTTTFLKGKRNKREPVTYILYERRDHPIFCPIMNFLALAFADNAFMEGGIRKPEDLYSLEIPSFKEALSIQWKTEIRETPIFRRQIGDRICADTPLGFADLSYSLKRLGLLSGYPQLVTSCVLRRGAAAAVDRQEITEVQRNQIMGHARADVFRRHYLSQRVKVDTQSGYLGAVSRDDIIKNIGLMSAKRDPRAPTKLDPGDDFLQECPALTRLTHNRDQLVTSLRSKYGTLTSAKNSEPYLYDEYIRLRKQICARKKALTRAKLEKTRKEWFERVDSKEIKQQLGGELPSTFTYPTPHFNCPLRSRIAQYFNCPEDASWADTVQALSHLCLQKPPTHTKNGMGENYCPFCFGDKDLQPQDRFHSFFTTGTLRQHIHRKHAAPTTSVTPVACPFECPLQLDNGEHLKCHLAIEHELRLYN
;
A
#
# COMPACT_ATOMS: atom_id res chain seq x y z
N MET A 1 0.64 -6.68 14.64
CA MET A 1 1.39 -7.82 15.21
C MET A 1 2.78 -7.46 15.69
N TRP A 2 3.68 -6.89 14.87
CA TRP A 2 5.07 -6.61 15.30
C TRP A 2 5.21 -5.58 16.45
N ASN A 3 4.37 -4.54 16.50
CA ASN A 3 4.35 -3.62 17.66
C ASN A 3 3.84 -4.29 18.94
N VAL A 4 2.88 -5.23 18.84
CA VAL A 4 2.36 -5.96 20.01
C VAL A 4 3.40 -6.96 20.51
N VAL A 5 4.15 -7.61 19.62
CA VAL A 5 5.28 -8.47 19.98
C VAL A 5 6.42 -7.65 20.59
N ALA A 6 6.74 -6.47 20.06
CA ALA A 6 7.74 -5.58 20.64
C ALA A 6 7.32 -5.04 22.03
N ILE A 7 6.04 -4.73 22.22
CA ILE A 7 5.46 -4.36 23.53
C ILE A 7 5.49 -5.55 24.50
N GLY A 8 5.15 -6.76 24.05
CA GLY A 8 5.23 -7.97 24.88
C GLY A 8 6.67 -8.36 25.26
N LEU A 9 7.62 -8.21 24.33
CA LEU A 9 9.05 -8.45 24.58
C LEU A 9 9.67 -7.36 25.46
N SER A 10 9.27 -6.10 25.31
CA SER A 10 9.70 -5.02 26.21
C SER A 10 9.11 -5.16 27.61
N LYS A 11 7.86 -5.62 27.75
CA LYS A 11 7.28 -6.01 29.05
C LYS A 11 8.08 -7.14 29.72
N ARG A 12 8.44 -8.20 28.99
CA ARG A 12 9.28 -9.31 29.54
C ARG A 12 10.70 -8.86 29.88
N ALA A 13 11.31 -8.01 29.05
CA ALA A 13 12.62 -7.43 29.33
C ALA A 13 12.56 -6.53 30.58
N TRP A 14 11.50 -5.74 30.72
CA TRP A 14 11.26 -4.90 31.88
C TRP A 14 10.95 -5.70 33.16
N GLN A 15 10.20 -6.81 33.08
CA GLN A 15 10.02 -7.72 34.22
C GLN A 15 11.35 -8.30 34.71
N ARG A 16 12.33 -8.55 33.82
CA ARG A 16 13.70 -8.95 34.20
C ARG A 16 14.54 -7.82 34.80
N VAL A 17 14.21 -6.57 34.51
CA VAL A 17 14.81 -5.38 35.14
C VAL A 17 14.31 -5.26 36.57
N ARG A 18 12.98 -5.31 36.76
CA ARG A 18 12.35 -5.24 38.08
C ARG A 18 12.88 -6.33 39.02
N SER A 19 13.09 -7.55 38.52
CA SER A 19 13.63 -8.65 39.32
C SER A 19 15.13 -8.53 39.66
N LYS A 20 15.87 -7.65 38.96
CA LYS A 20 17.26 -7.31 39.28
C LYS A 20 17.36 -6.10 40.21
N GLU A 21 16.54 -5.08 40.00
CA GLU A 21 16.48 -3.91 40.90
C GLU A 21 15.92 -4.28 42.28
N SER A 22 14.97 -5.22 42.37
CA SER A 22 14.48 -5.75 43.65
C SER A 22 15.53 -6.56 44.41
N LYS A 23 16.60 -7.04 43.73
CA LYS A 23 17.73 -7.73 44.37
C LYS A 23 18.84 -6.79 44.83
N THR A 24 18.87 -5.55 44.34
CA THR A 24 19.89 -4.56 44.74
C THR A 24 19.48 -3.70 45.93
N PHE A 25 18.26 -3.87 46.47
CA PHE A 25 17.75 -3.11 47.62
C PHE A 25 17.60 -3.94 48.92
N GLY A 26 18.13 -5.16 48.97
CA GLY A 26 18.16 -5.97 50.19
C GLY A 26 19.40 -6.86 50.24
N GLY A 27 20.28 -6.59 51.21
CA GLY A 27 21.39 -7.47 51.58
C GLY A 27 22.76 -6.83 51.41
N GLY A 28 23.40 -6.50 52.54
CA GLY A 28 24.77 -6.01 52.60
C GLY A 28 25.84 -7.10 52.40
N GLY A 29 27.08 -6.63 52.26
CA GLY A 29 28.33 -7.32 52.61
C GLY A 29 28.66 -8.64 51.92
N ALA A 30 29.52 -8.60 50.90
CA ALA A 30 30.68 -9.50 50.73
C ALA A 30 31.42 -9.16 49.44
N GLY A 31 32.74 -9.00 49.53
CA GLY A 31 33.61 -8.60 48.44
C GLY A 31 33.78 -9.67 47.36
N PHE A 32 33.96 -9.20 46.13
CA PHE A 32 34.63 -9.96 45.08
C PHE A 32 35.49 -9.00 44.26
N THR A 33 36.78 -8.97 44.58
CA THR A 33 37.83 -8.33 43.79
C THR A 33 38.07 -9.15 42.53
N MET A 34 37.73 -8.59 41.36
CA MET A 34 38.25 -9.05 40.07
C MET A 34 39.22 -7.99 39.55
N THR A 35 40.50 -8.32 39.59
CA THR A 35 41.60 -7.54 39.00
C THR A 35 41.48 -7.57 37.47
N TYR A 36 41.28 -6.39 36.86
CA TYR A 36 41.47 -6.17 35.43
C TYR A 36 42.78 -5.43 35.21
N SER A 37 43.68 -6.01 34.42
CA SER A 37 44.93 -5.36 34.00
C SER A 37 44.64 -4.18 33.09
N ALA A 38 45.22 -3.03 33.42
CA ALA A 38 45.09 -1.78 32.70
C ALA A 38 46.03 -1.72 31.48
N SER A 39 45.51 -1.25 30.34
CA SER A 39 46.30 -0.48 29.37
C SER A 39 45.41 0.62 28.74
N VAL A 40 45.52 1.77 29.39
CA VAL A 40 45.22 3.17 29.04
C VAL A 40 44.73 3.49 27.62
N SER A 41 43.52 4.02 27.54
CA SER A 41 43.19 5.24 26.79
C SER A 41 42.11 5.99 27.56
N THR A 42 42.58 6.82 28.48
CA THR A 42 41.82 7.68 29.38
C THR A 42 41.27 8.89 28.65
N ALA A 43 39.94 8.92 28.49
CA ALA A 43 39.16 10.16 28.41
C ALA A 43 37.84 9.93 29.16
N LEU A 44 37.80 10.38 30.42
CA LEU A 44 36.62 10.55 31.29
C LEU A 44 35.60 9.39 31.32
N LEU A 45 35.97 8.29 31.97
CA LEU A 45 35.00 7.28 32.43
C LEU A 45 34.34 7.76 33.73
N THR A 46 33.25 8.53 33.63
CA THR A 46 32.26 8.55 34.71
C THR A 46 31.76 7.11 34.90
N SER A 47 31.97 6.51 36.08
CA SER A 47 31.43 5.19 36.39
C SER A 47 29.91 5.21 36.14
N LEU A 48 29.45 4.42 35.17
CA LEU A 48 28.03 4.36 34.85
C LEU A 48 27.27 3.80 36.05
N SER A 49 26.16 4.43 36.42
CA SER A 49 25.27 3.89 37.44
C SER A 49 24.69 2.53 37.00
N SER A 50 24.31 1.70 37.97
CA SER A 50 23.64 0.41 37.73
C SER A 50 22.43 0.55 36.80
N SER A 51 21.68 1.64 36.94
CA SER A 51 20.56 1.98 36.07
C SER A 51 21.00 2.20 34.61
N GLN A 52 22.05 3.00 34.37
CA GLN A 52 22.56 3.25 33.02
C GLN A 52 23.06 1.95 32.34
N VAL A 53 23.76 1.09 33.07
CA VAL A 53 24.23 -0.22 32.56
C VAL A 53 23.06 -1.12 32.17
N LEU A 54 22.01 -1.14 33.00
CA LEU A 54 20.81 -1.94 32.76
C LEU A 54 20.06 -1.48 31.51
N TRP A 55 19.89 -0.17 31.34
CA TRP A 55 19.25 0.40 30.15
C TRP A 55 20.01 0.14 28.86
N ARG A 56 21.34 0.26 28.85
CA ARG A 56 22.19 -0.13 27.70
C ARG A 56 22.01 -1.61 27.34
N SER A 57 21.96 -2.48 28.35
CA SER A 57 21.77 -3.92 28.18
C SER A 57 20.39 -4.23 27.58
N ASN A 58 19.33 -3.62 28.09
CA ASN A 58 17.97 -3.79 27.56
C ASN A 58 17.82 -3.29 26.14
N CYS A 59 18.41 -2.14 25.81
CA CYS A 59 18.40 -1.64 24.43
C CYS A 59 19.07 -2.63 23.48
N THR A 60 20.21 -3.19 23.89
CA THR A 60 20.93 -4.21 23.12
C THR A 60 20.09 -5.49 22.97
N LEU A 61 19.42 -5.92 24.04
CA LEU A 61 18.57 -7.10 24.02
C LEU A 61 17.35 -6.91 23.09
N VAL A 62 16.63 -5.80 23.23
CA VAL A 62 15.49 -5.47 22.36
C VAL A 62 15.93 -5.44 20.90
N TYR A 63 17.08 -4.82 20.60
CA TYR A 63 17.66 -4.82 19.27
C TYR A 63 17.91 -6.26 18.76
N ARG A 64 18.65 -7.08 19.52
CA ARG A 64 18.97 -8.47 19.12
C ARG A 64 17.72 -9.32 18.92
N LEU A 65 16.72 -9.20 19.78
CA LEU A 65 15.48 -9.98 19.68
C LEU A 65 14.68 -9.60 18.44
N THR A 66 14.50 -8.28 18.22
CA THR A 66 13.72 -7.76 17.09
C THR A 66 14.42 -8.00 15.75
N HIS A 67 15.76 -8.03 15.74
CA HIS A 67 16.56 -8.12 14.51
C HIS A 67 17.33 -9.42 14.38
N SER A 68 17.04 -10.44 15.20
CA SER A 68 17.66 -11.77 15.11
C SER A 68 17.64 -12.33 13.69
N ARG A 69 16.53 -12.16 12.96
CA ARG A 69 16.40 -12.54 11.55
C ARG A 69 17.21 -11.66 10.59
N SER A 70 17.27 -10.35 10.83
CA SER A 70 18.07 -9.43 10.01
C SER A 70 19.56 -9.69 10.19
N ILE A 71 20.00 -9.95 11.43
CA ILE A 71 21.37 -10.34 11.78
C ILE A 71 21.74 -11.64 11.07
N LYS A 72 20.88 -12.68 11.14
CA LYS A 72 21.08 -13.94 10.41
C LYS A 72 21.16 -13.76 8.88
N ASN A 73 20.42 -12.80 8.34
CA ASN A 73 20.37 -12.53 6.90
C ASN A 73 21.31 -11.39 6.46
N LYS A 74 22.26 -10.95 7.32
CA LYS A 74 23.18 -9.82 7.08
C LYS A 74 22.50 -8.53 6.56
N ARG A 75 21.25 -8.27 6.96
CA ARG A 75 20.52 -7.06 6.57
C ARG A 75 20.89 -5.91 7.50
N ARG A 76 21.44 -4.83 6.92
CA ARG A 76 21.75 -3.58 7.63
C ARG A 76 20.47 -2.86 8.08
N ILE A 77 20.53 -2.18 9.22
CA ILE A 77 19.39 -1.53 9.88
C ILE A 77 19.73 -0.06 10.14
N HIS A 78 18.78 0.85 9.94
CA HIS A 78 18.99 2.26 10.27
C HIS A 78 19.03 2.50 11.79
N ARG A 79 19.91 3.39 12.22
CA ARG A 79 19.98 3.88 13.62
C ARG A 79 18.61 4.38 14.12
N SER A 80 17.88 5.12 13.29
CA SER A 80 16.56 5.67 13.64
C SER A 80 15.53 4.60 14.04
N THR A 81 15.69 3.38 13.52
CA THR A 81 14.88 2.22 13.91
C THR A 81 15.19 1.79 15.33
N VAL A 82 16.47 1.70 15.71
CA VAL A 82 16.92 1.40 17.08
C VAL A 82 16.42 2.47 18.05
N GLN A 83 16.54 3.75 17.66
CA GLN A 83 16.02 4.89 18.42
C GLN A 83 14.50 4.78 18.68
N SER A 84 13.74 4.29 17.70
CA SER A 84 12.29 4.11 17.83
C SER A 84 11.91 2.99 18.80
N TYR A 85 12.70 1.91 18.84
CA TYR A 85 12.51 0.87 19.87
C TYR A 85 12.89 1.37 21.24
N TYR A 86 13.97 2.14 21.36
CA TYR A 86 14.35 2.74 22.62
C TYR A 86 13.25 3.66 23.16
N LYS A 87 12.66 4.52 22.32
CA LYS A 87 11.47 5.31 22.69
C LYS A 87 10.29 4.45 23.13
N THR A 88 10.08 3.31 22.48
CA THR A 88 9.03 2.37 22.88
C THR A 88 9.31 1.78 24.27
N LEU A 89 10.56 1.43 24.56
CA LEU A 89 10.98 0.95 25.87
C LEU A 89 10.79 2.02 26.95
N GLN A 90 11.13 3.28 26.65
CA GLN A 90 10.88 4.42 27.53
C GLN A 90 9.38 4.59 27.84
N MET A 91 8.51 4.45 26.82
CA MET A 91 7.06 4.51 27.02
C MET A 91 6.54 3.38 27.90
N VAL A 92 7.04 2.15 27.72
CA VAL A 92 6.66 1.02 28.57
C VAL A 92 7.11 1.24 30.01
N TYR A 93 8.33 1.75 30.21
CA TYR A 93 8.83 2.12 31.53
C TYR A 93 7.95 3.18 32.20
N LEU A 94 7.62 4.25 31.48
CA LEU A 94 6.75 5.31 31.99
C LEU A 94 5.36 4.77 32.36
N LEU A 95 4.77 3.91 31.53
CA LEU A 95 3.45 3.34 31.81
C LEU A 95 3.44 2.41 33.01
N ASP A 96 4.52 1.67 33.25
CA ASP A 96 4.59 0.74 34.38
C ASP A 96 4.95 1.45 35.69
N THR A 97 5.94 2.34 35.64
CA THR A 97 6.48 3.01 36.84
C THR A 97 5.79 4.33 37.17
N GLN A 98 5.04 4.91 36.23
CA GLN A 98 4.53 6.29 36.28
C GLN A 98 5.63 7.37 36.41
N VAL A 99 6.90 6.99 36.22
CA VAL A 99 8.05 7.89 36.32
C VAL A 99 8.75 8.01 34.97
N ALA A 100 9.10 9.23 34.58
CA ALA A 100 9.86 9.48 33.37
C ALA A 100 11.34 9.09 33.56
N LEU A 101 11.95 8.53 32.53
CA LEU A 101 13.38 8.21 32.58
C LEU A 101 14.21 9.49 32.80
N PRO A 102 15.13 9.53 33.77
CA PRO A 102 15.98 10.70 34.02
C PRO A 102 16.77 11.12 32.77
N ARG A 103 16.89 12.44 32.55
CA ARG A 103 17.55 13.02 31.36
C ARG A 103 18.97 12.49 31.17
N LEU A 104 19.76 12.46 32.23
CA LEU A 104 21.15 11.97 32.20
C LEU A 104 21.23 10.51 31.71
N THR A 105 20.40 9.61 32.26
CA THR A 105 20.32 8.21 31.82
C THR A 105 19.90 8.13 30.36
N ASN A 106 18.94 8.96 29.94
CA ASN A 106 18.49 9.01 28.57
C ASN A 106 19.63 9.42 27.60
N ASP A 107 20.41 10.44 27.96
CA ASP A 107 21.49 10.94 27.13
C ASP A 107 22.63 9.94 27.01
N VAL A 108 22.99 9.26 28.11
CA VAL A 108 23.97 8.16 28.10
C VAL A 108 23.53 7.01 27.19
N VAL A 109 22.27 6.63 27.23
CA VAL A 109 21.75 5.55 26.36
C VAL A 109 21.72 6.01 24.90
N ASN A 110 21.39 7.26 24.63
CA ASN A 110 21.46 7.83 23.28
C ASN A 110 22.89 7.84 22.74
N GLN A 111 23.88 8.25 23.54
CA GLN A 111 25.30 8.18 23.17
C GLN A 111 25.74 6.73 22.94
N TYR A 112 25.28 5.78 23.76
CA TYR A 112 25.54 4.35 23.55
C TYR A 112 24.95 3.83 22.24
N ILE A 113 23.74 4.27 21.87
CA ILE A 113 23.13 3.95 20.58
C ILE A 113 23.97 4.55 19.46
N MET A 114 24.34 5.83 19.57
CA MET A 114 25.08 6.59 18.56
C MET A 114 26.48 6.05 18.29
N GLY A 115 27.23 5.70 19.34
CA GLY A 115 28.59 5.17 19.23
C GLY A 115 28.60 3.65 19.17
N HIS A 116 28.48 2.99 20.33
CA HIS A 116 28.74 1.56 20.44
C HIS A 116 27.78 0.69 19.59
N LEU A 117 26.46 0.91 19.64
CA LEU A 117 25.53 0.09 18.85
C LEU A 117 25.67 0.34 17.35
N THR A 118 25.86 1.60 16.93
CA THR A 118 26.14 1.94 15.53
C THR A 118 27.37 1.20 15.03
N ASN A 119 28.49 1.30 15.74
CA ASN A 119 29.75 0.73 15.32
C ASN A 119 29.71 -0.82 15.37
N ARG A 120 29.16 -1.39 16.44
CA ARG A 120 29.12 -2.84 16.63
C ARG A 120 28.25 -3.56 15.60
N TYR A 121 27.18 -2.93 15.14
CA TYR A 121 26.21 -3.56 14.24
C TYR A 121 26.14 -2.92 12.85
N ASP A 122 27.09 -2.03 12.54
CA ASP A 122 27.14 -1.28 11.28
C ASP A 122 25.77 -0.68 10.90
N LEU A 123 25.21 0.11 11.84
CA LEU A 123 23.90 0.71 11.64
C LEU A 123 23.98 1.81 10.58
N ILE A 124 22.99 1.84 9.69
CA ILE A 124 22.90 2.87 8.65
C ILE A 124 22.60 4.21 9.31
N MET A 125 23.55 5.14 9.18
CA MET A 125 23.45 6.50 9.68
C MET A 125 22.81 7.45 8.67
N GLU A 126 22.97 7.13 7.39
CA GLU A 126 22.40 7.87 6.28
C GLU A 126 20.89 8.00 6.43
N ASN A 127 20.41 9.21 6.14
CA ASN A 127 18.99 9.43 5.96
C ASN A 127 18.56 8.77 4.65
N LYS A 128 17.37 8.18 4.67
CA LYS A 128 16.74 7.70 3.44
C LYS A 128 16.52 8.88 2.51
N ASP A 129 16.72 8.66 1.20
CA ASP A 129 16.37 9.65 0.19
C ASP A 129 14.90 10.08 0.39
N LYS A 130 14.65 11.37 0.19
CA LYS A 130 13.35 11.99 0.34
C LYS A 130 12.80 12.45 -1.01
N PRO A 131 12.39 11.52 -1.88
CA PRO A 131 11.81 11.87 -3.18
C PRO A 131 10.52 12.69 -3.02
N THR A 132 10.33 13.68 -3.88
CA THR A 132 9.18 14.60 -3.88
C THR A 132 8.30 14.26 -5.07
N CYS A 133 6.99 14.06 -4.86
CA CYS A 133 6.05 13.90 -5.98
C CYS A 133 5.84 15.24 -6.67
N SER A 134 6.14 15.35 -7.96
CA SER A 134 5.74 16.48 -8.79
C SER A 134 4.32 16.35 -9.33
N VAL A 135 3.86 17.36 -10.06
CA VAL A 135 2.62 17.31 -10.85
C VAL A 135 2.73 16.22 -11.92
N THR A 136 3.86 16.12 -12.62
CA THR A 136 4.14 15.05 -13.59
C THR A 136 4.10 13.67 -12.95
N ASP A 137 4.63 13.53 -11.74
CA ASP A 137 4.60 12.26 -11.01
C ASP A 137 3.17 11.86 -10.63
N LEU A 138 2.39 12.83 -10.15
CA LEU A 138 0.98 12.64 -9.83
C LEU A 138 0.18 12.26 -11.08
N PHE A 139 0.40 12.95 -12.20
CA PHE A 139 -0.19 12.61 -13.50
C PHE A 139 0.12 11.18 -13.89
N ASN A 140 1.40 10.80 -13.91
CA ASN A 140 1.83 9.45 -14.29
C ASN A 140 1.15 8.35 -13.43
N LEU A 141 0.99 8.60 -12.13
CA LEU A 141 0.33 7.67 -11.23
C LEU A 141 -1.18 7.60 -11.48
N LEU A 142 -1.85 8.75 -11.63
CA LEU A 142 -3.28 8.83 -11.90
C LEU A 142 -3.62 8.24 -13.28
N HIS A 143 -2.85 8.60 -14.31
CA HIS A 143 -2.97 8.10 -15.67
C HIS A 143 -2.77 6.59 -15.71
N PHE A 144 -1.72 6.07 -15.07
CA PHE A 144 -1.52 4.63 -15.02
C PHE A 144 -2.69 3.92 -14.33
N HIS A 145 -3.17 4.46 -13.22
CA HIS A 145 -4.26 3.85 -12.45
C HIS A 145 -5.60 3.84 -13.21
N SER A 146 -5.92 4.95 -13.90
CA SER A 146 -7.17 5.11 -14.64
C SER A 146 -7.15 4.42 -16.00
N TYR A 147 -6.03 4.53 -16.73
CA TYR A 147 -5.89 4.08 -18.11
C TYR A 147 -5.08 2.76 -18.23
N GLN A 148 -3.86 2.69 -17.68
CA GLN A 148 -2.95 1.56 -17.97
C GLN A 148 -3.21 0.28 -17.14
N ASP A 149 -3.78 0.39 -15.94
CA ASP A 149 -3.90 -0.75 -15.01
C ASP A 149 -5.06 -1.68 -15.38
N VAL A 150 -4.95 -2.41 -16.49
CA VAL A 150 -5.96 -3.38 -16.96
C VAL A 150 -6.14 -4.56 -16.00
N ASN A 151 -5.06 -4.97 -15.33
CA ASN A 151 -4.98 -6.19 -14.52
C ASN A 151 -5.47 -6.04 -13.07
N SER A 152 -5.75 -4.83 -12.58
CA SER A 152 -6.26 -4.67 -11.22
C SER A 152 -7.71 -5.18 -11.11
N ARG A 153 -7.86 -6.20 -10.25
CA ARG A 153 -9.12 -6.87 -9.90
C ARG A 153 -9.77 -6.26 -8.65
N CYS A 154 -9.49 -4.99 -8.35
CA CYS A 154 -10.15 -4.31 -7.23
C CYS A 154 -11.60 -4.00 -7.60
N HIS A 155 -12.45 -3.83 -6.59
CA HIS A 155 -13.79 -3.27 -6.77
C HIS A 155 -13.69 -1.91 -7.48
N GLY A 156 -14.66 -1.58 -8.33
CA GLY A 156 -14.66 -0.33 -9.08
C GLY A 156 -14.62 0.93 -8.20
N ARG A 157 -15.24 0.95 -7.01
CA ARG A 157 -15.03 2.03 -6.01
C ARG A 157 -13.56 2.29 -5.68
N ASN A 158 -12.72 1.25 -5.61
CA ASN A 158 -11.29 1.43 -5.38
C ASN A 158 -10.59 2.17 -6.52
N ARG A 159 -11.15 2.14 -7.74
CA ARG A 159 -10.67 2.91 -8.87
C ARG A 159 -10.93 4.39 -8.72
N ILE A 160 -11.94 4.80 -7.95
CA ILE A 160 -12.30 6.21 -7.76
C ILE A 160 -11.72 6.76 -6.44
N GLN A 161 -11.86 6.01 -5.36
CA GLN A 161 -11.43 6.49 -4.04
C GLN A 161 -9.90 6.58 -3.91
N LEU A 162 -9.11 5.79 -4.66
CA LEU A 162 -7.65 5.88 -4.61
C LEU A 162 -7.11 7.17 -5.27
N PRO A 163 -7.51 7.53 -6.51
CA PRO A 163 -7.24 8.84 -7.09
C PRO A 163 -7.65 10.00 -6.19
N PHE A 164 -8.88 9.96 -5.64
CA PHE A 164 -9.35 11.01 -4.75
C PHE A 164 -8.46 11.16 -3.51
N LEU A 165 -8.09 10.04 -2.89
CA LEU A 165 -7.20 10.05 -1.73
C LEU A 165 -5.79 10.55 -2.06
N MET A 166 -5.27 10.23 -3.25
CA MET A 166 -4.00 10.77 -3.73
C MET A 166 -4.05 12.28 -3.92
N GLN A 167 -5.10 12.78 -4.59
CA GLN A 167 -5.35 14.21 -4.82
C GLN A 167 -5.53 14.96 -3.49
N LEU A 168 -6.34 14.45 -2.55
CA LEU A 168 -6.48 15.06 -1.22
C LEU A 168 -5.13 15.20 -0.51
N ILE A 169 -4.29 14.17 -0.53
CA ILE A 169 -2.95 14.23 0.10
C ILE A 169 -2.04 15.21 -0.65
N ALA A 170 -2.10 15.25 -1.97
CA ALA A 170 -1.26 16.10 -2.81
C ALA A 170 -1.67 17.58 -2.77
N TYR A 171 -2.95 17.90 -2.57
CA TYR A 171 -3.45 19.28 -2.57
C TYR A 171 -3.49 19.89 -1.17
N THR A 172 -3.86 19.11 -0.17
CA THR A 172 -3.98 19.62 1.21
C THR A 172 -2.72 19.41 2.04
N SER A 173 -1.75 18.66 1.50
CA SER A 173 -0.64 18.12 2.28
C SER A 173 -1.09 17.25 3.46
N THR A 174 -2.35 16.89 3.65
CA THR A 174 -2.83 16.25 4.89
C THR A 174 -2.19 14.88 5.15
N ARG A 175 -1.98 14.52 6.42
CA ARG A 175 -1.49 13.18 6.78
C ARG A 175 -2.59 12.15 6.52
N PRO A 176 -2.29 10.99 5.93
CA PRO A 176 -3.31 9.97 5.65
C PRO A 176 -4.10 9.54 6.88
N GLY A 177 -3.46 9.46 8.05
CA GLY A 177 -4.14 9.10 9.29
C GLY A 177 -5.18 10.12 9.79
N SER A 178 -5.28 11.28 9.15
CA SER A 178 -6.35 12.26 9.38
C SER A 178 -7.51 12.12 8.40
N ILE A 179 -7.33 11.36 7.31
CA ILE A 179 -8.32 11.13 6.26
C ILE A 179 -8.90 9.71 6.38
N ILE A 180 -8.03 8.72 6.60
CA ILE A 180 -8.33 7.28 6.65
C ILE A 180 -7.85 6.65 7.96
N GLU A 181 -8.24 5.40 8.22
CA GLU A 181 -7.99 4.76 9.50
C GLU A 181 -6.49 4.50 9.72
N ALA A 182 -5.93 5.18 10.72
CA ALA A 182 -4.56 4.99 11.14
C ALA A 182 -4.42 3.73 12.01
N ASN A 183 -3.33 2.98 11.82
CA ASN A 183 -3.07 1.74 12.57
C ASN A 183 -3.11 1.90 14.09
N CYS A 184 -2.72 3.05 14.63
CA CYS A 184 -2.71 3.33 16.07
C CYS A 184 -4.09 3.73 16.63
N TYR A 185 -5.07 3.99 15.77
CA TYR A 185 -6.45 4.37 16.13
C TYR A 185 -7.47 3.43 15.50
N LYS A 186 -7.05 2.19 15.19
CA LYS A 186 -7.90 1.17 14.57
C LYS A 186 -9.15 0.93 15.43
N GLY A 187 -10.31 0.87 14.78
CA GLY A 187 -11.61 0.67 15.42
C GLY A 187 -12.24 1.92 16.04
N ARG A 188 -11.60 3.09 15.95
CA ARG A 188 -12.14 4.34 16.53
C ARG A 188 -12.96 5.20 15.57
N ALA A 189 -13.08 4.78 14.31
CA ALA A 189 -13.78 5.52 13.25
C ALA A 189 -13.36 7.01 13.13
N GLN A 190 -12.12 7.35 13.49
CA GLN A 190 -11.54 8.69 13.38
C GLN A 190 -11.01 8.92 11.97
N VAL A 191 -11.92 9.18 11.04
CA VAL A 191 -11.70 9.28 9.60
C VAL A 191 -12.56 10.39 9.01
N LEU A 192 -12.29 10.78 7.76
CA LEU A 192 -13.09 11.75 7.04
C LEU A 192 -14.46 11.17 6.64
N LYS A 193 -15.53 11.88 6.97
CA LYS A 193 -16.93 11.48 6.73
C LYS A 193 -17.65 12.53 5.87
N TYR A 194 -18.87 12.24 5.41
CA TYR A 194 -19.65 13.22 4.62
C TYR A 194 -19.91 14.53 5.35
N LYS A 195 -20.12 14.51 6.67
CA LYS A 195 -20.26 15.77 7.45
C LYS A 195 -19.04 16.69 7.40
N ASP A 196 -17.88 16.14 7.07
CA ASP A 196 -16.62 16.88 6.98
C ASP A 196 -16.36 17.43 5.56
N MET A 197 -17.28 17.18 4.63
CA MET A 197 -17.25 17.60 3.23
C MET A 197 -18.39 18.58 2.97
N SER A 198 -18.11 19.83 2.60
CA SER A 198 -19.15 20.79 2.21
C SER A 198 -19.02 21.08 0.72
N LEU A 199 -20.06 20.74 -0.06
CA LEU A 199 -20.10 21.03 -1.49
C LEU A 199 -20.97 22.26 -1.74
N SER A 200 -20.47 23.20 -2.52
CA SER A 200 -21.23 24.38 -2.94
C SER A 200 -21.03 24.65 -4.42
N LEU A 201 -22.08 25.15 -5.07
CA LEU A 201 -22.00 25.78 -6.38
C LEU A 201 -21.77 27.27 -6.18
N LEU A 202 -20.67 27.80 -6.71
CA LEU A 202 -20.24 29.19 -6.53
C LEU A 202 -20.24 29.91 -7.89
N ARG A 203 -20.61 31.20 -7.91
CA ARG A 203 -20.52 32.02 -9.13
C ARG A 203 -19.04 32.21 -9.52
N ASN A 204 -18.72 31.95 -10.79
CA ASN A 204 -17.37 32.13 -11.32
C ASN A 204 -17.27 33.49 -12.01
N HIS A 205 -16.76 34.48 -11.29
CA HIS A 205 -16.61 35.85 -11.79
C HIS A 205 -15.49 36.03 -12.83
N LEU A 206 -14.55 35.08 -12.91
CA LEU A 206 -13.40 35.19 -13.81
C LEU A 206 -13.71 34.64 -15.22
N GLU A 207 -14.36 33.48 -15.29
CA GLU A 207 -14.66 32.79 -16.56
C GLU A 207 -16.14 32.84 -16.93
N GLY A 208 -17.00 33.36 -16.05
CA GLY A 208 -18.46 33.32 -16.19
C GLY A 208 -19.06 31.98 -15.75
N GLY A 209 -20.37 31.99 -15.50
CA GLY A 209 -21.13 30.80 -15.08
C GLY A 209 -20.87 30.39 -13.63
N ASN A 210 -20.89 29.08 -13.36
CA ASN A 210 -20.81 28.50 -12.02
C ASN A 210 -19.68 27.47 -11.92
N ILE A 211 -19.04 27.40 -10.75
CA ILE A 211 -17.99 26.44 -10.40
C ILE A 211 -18.33 25.68 -9.13
N LEU A 212 -18.07 24.37 -9.11
CA LEU A 212 -18.22 23.58 -7.90
C LEU A 212 -16.99 23.76 -6.99
N VAL A 213 -17.27 23.93 -5.69
CA VAL A 213 -16.27 24.10 -4.63
C VAL A 213 -16.54 23.07 -3.54
N LEU A 214 -15.48 22.38 -3.13
CA LEU A 214 -15.50 21.37 -2.07
C LEU A 214 -14.61 21.82 -0.91
N GLU A 215 -15.21 22.09 0.23
CA GLU A 215 -14.51 22.34 1.48
C GLU A 215 -14.30 21.02 2.22
N VAL A 216 -13.05 20.71 2.55
CA VAL A 216 -12.64 19.48 3.23
C VAL A 216 -12.11 19.83 4.61
N THR A 217 -12.89 19.50 5.64
CA THR A 217 -12.56 19.85 7.03
C THR A 217 -11.87 18.70 7.75
N THR A 218 -10.63 18.89 8.16
CA THR A 218 -9.84 17.85 8.84
C THR A 218 -9.75 18.11 10.35
N THR A 219 -10.24 17.17 11.16
CA THR A 219 -10.30 17.28 12.63
C THR A 219 -9.29 16.37 13.35
N PHE A 220 -8.75 15.36 12.66
CA PHE A 220 -7.92 14.31 13.25
C PHE A 220 -6.41 14.53 13.04
N LEU A 221 -5.95 15.77 13.10
CA LEU A 221 -4.54 16.13 12.94
C LEU A 221 -3.68 15.58 14.10
N LYS A 222 -2.48 15.07 13.77
CA LYS A 222 -1.55 14.51 14.76
C LYS A 222 -1.14 15.58 15.77
N GLY A 223 -1.33 15.31 17.08
CA GLY A 223 -1.03 16.25 18.17
C GLY A 223 -2.14 17.28 18.45
N LYS A 224 -3.15 17.34 17.58
CA LYS A 224 -4.34 18.19 17.72
C LYS A 224 -5.66 17.41 17.80
N ARG A 225 -5.59 16.08 17.92
CA ARG A 225 -6.77 15.23 18.09
C ARG A 225 -7.52 15.67 19.36
N ASN A 226 -8.84 15.80 19.23
CA ASN A 226 -9.75 16.24 20.30
C ASN A 226 -9.55 17.69 20.78
N LYS A 227 -8.74 18.52 20.09
CA LYS A 227 -8.51 19.92 20.47
C LYS A 227 -9.46 20.94 19.81
N ARG A 228 -10.48 20.47 19.07
CA ARG A 228 -11.44 21.31 18.32
C ARG A 228 -10.79 22.41 17.45
N GLU A 229 -9.61 22.15 16.88
CA GLU A 229 -8.94 23.02 15.92
C GLU A 229 -8.97 22.38 14.51
N PRO A 230 -10.13 22.41 13.81
CA PRO A 230 -10.21 21.91 12.46
C PRO A 230 -9.39 22.77 11.49
N VAL A 231 -8.87 22.14 10.43
CA VAL A 231 -8.33 22.86 9.28
C VAL A 231 -9.17 22.50 8.07
N THR A 232 -9.76 23.51 7.45
CA THR A 232 -10.58 23.39 6.25
C THR A 232 -9.77 23.78 5.03
N TYR A 233 -9.77 22.90 4.03
CA TYR A 233 -9.13 23.13 2.74
C TYR A 233 -10.20 23.33 1.68
N ILE A 234 -10.05 24.35 0.85
CA ILE A 234 -10.99 24.64 -0.23
C ILE A 234 -10.40 24.08 -1.53
N LEU A 235 -11.15 23.19 -2.18
CA LEU A 235 -10.83 22.60 -3.48
C LEU A 235 -11.90 23.03 -4.48
N TYR A 236 -11.56 23.08 -5.76
CA TYR A 236 -12.48 23.50 -6.81
C TYR A 236 -12.42 22.55 -8.01
N GLU A 237 -13.41 22.66 -8.88
CA GLU A 237 -13.51 21.87 -10.10
C GLU A 237 -12.40 22.27 -11.09
N ARG A 238 -11.68 21.28 -11.64
CA ARG A 238 -10.61 21.50 -12.63
C ARG A 238 -11.06 21.05 -14.01
N ARG A 239 -11.74 21.96 -14.73
CA ARG A 239 -12.27 21.68 -16.07
C ARG A 239 -11.21 21.56 -17.14
N ASP A 240 -10.18 22.38 -17.02
CA ASP A 240 -8.97 22.38 -17.84
C ASP A 240 -8.24 21.04 -17.82
N HIS A 241 -8.15 20.41 -16.64
CA HIS A 241 -7.42 19.15 -16.46
C HIS A 241 -8.23 18.14 -15.62
N PRO A 242 -9.15 17.40 -16.26
CA PRO A 242 -10.09 16.53 -15.54
C PRO A 242 -9.41 15.45 -14.70
N ILE A 243 -8.28 14.89 -15.15
CA ILE A 243 -7.51 13.90 -14.38
C ILE A 243 -7.05 14.42 -13.01
N PHE A 244 -6.88 15.74 -12.87
CA PHE A 244 -6.51 16.41 -11.63
C PHE A 244 -7.71 16.88 -10.80
N CYS A 245 -8.93 16.81 -11.32
CA CYS A 245 -10.12 17.29 -10.62
C CYS A 245 -10.47 16.36 -9.43
N PRO A 246 -10.42 16.85 -8.18
CA PRO A 246 -10.81 16.07 -7.01
C PRO A 246 -12.34 15.97 -6.87
N ILE A 247 -13.06 16.97 -7.38
CA ILE A 247 -14.52 17.05 -7.26
C ILE A 247 -15.21 15.94 -8.05
N MET A 248 -14.75 15.60 -9.26
CA MET A 248 -15.34 14.48 -10.01
C MET A 248 -15.27 13.16 -9.24
N ASN A 249 -14.11 12.86 -8.65
CA ASN A 249 -13.96 11.64 -7.87
C ASN A 249 -14.84 11.67 -6.61
N PHE A 250 -14.98 12.83 -5.97
CA PHE A 250 -15.88 13.00 -4.84
C PHE A 250 -17.35 12.82 -5.24
N LEU A 251 -17.81 13.48 -6.30
CA LEU A 251 -19.18 13.37 -6.82
C LEU A 251 -19.50 11.93 -7.21
N ALA A 252 -18.59 11.23 -7.89
CA ALA A 252 -18.78 9.82 -8.24
C ALA A 252 -18.98 8.93 -7.01
N LEU A 253 -18.32 9.22 -5.89
CA LEU A 253 -18.55 8.52 -4.62
C LEU A 253 -19.89 8.93 -4.00
N ALA A 254 -20.24 10.23 -4.02
CA ALA A 254 -21.48 10.76 -3.47
C ALA A 254 -22.73 10.21 -4.19
N PHE A 255 -22.72 10.17 -5.52
CA PHE A 255 -23.79 9.57 -6.33
C PHE A 255 -23.89 8.07 -6.09
N ALA A 256 -22.76 7.35 -6.08
CA ALA A 256 -22.75 5.91 -5.80
C ALA A 256 -23.23 5.55 -4.39
N ASP A 257 -23.13 6.50 -3.44
CA ASP A 257 -23.60 6.33 -2.07
C ASP A 257 -25.03 6.87 -1.86
N ASN A 258 -25.67 7.43 -2.89
CA ASN A 258 -26.97 8.11 -2.79
C ASN A 258 -26.97 9.21 -1.70
N ALA A 259 -25.94 10.05 -1.70
CA ALA A 259 -25.63 10.98 -0.61
C ALA A 259 -26.50 12.24 -0.56
N PHE A 260 -27.11 12.64 -1.67
CA PHE A 260 -27.83 13.91 -1.82
C PHE A 260 -29.23 13.83 -1.19
N MET A 261 -29.70 14.95 -0.61
CA MET A 261 -31.03 15.06 -0.01
C MET A 261 -32.17 14.62 -0.95
N GLU A 262 -33.19 13.99 -0.38
CA GLU A 262 -34.38 13.54 -1.13
C GLU A 262 -35.20 14.74 -1.64
N GLY A 263 -35.75 14.61 -2.85
CA GLY A 263 -36.46 15.69 -3.53
C GLY A 263 -35.57 16.71 -4.28
N GLY A 264 -34.24 16.54 -4.24
CA GLY A 264 -33.27 17.38 -4.96
C GLY A 264 -32.52 16.62 -6.08
N ILE A 265 -31.17 16.71 -6.05
CA ILE A 265 -30.24 16.15 -7.03
C ILE A 265 -30.30 14.61 -7.04
N ARG A 266 -30.71 14.00 -8.16
CA ARG A 266 -30.78 12.53 -8.32
C ARG A 266 -29.71 11.99 -9.26
N LYS A 267 -29.35 12.77 -10.28
CA LYS A 267 -28.34 12.45 -11.28
C LYS A 267 -27.40 13.64 -11.50
N PRO A 268 -26.19 13.44 -12.05
CA PRO A 268 -25.21 14.50 -12.27
C PRO A 268 -25.76 15.67 -13.09
N GLU A 269 -26.64 15.42 -14.06
CA GLU A 269 -27.25 16.47 -14.89
C GLU A 269 -28.08 17.46 -14.04
N ASP A 270 -28.71 16.98 -12.96
CA ASP A 270 -29.47 17.83 -12.05
C ASP A 270 -28.54 18.80 -11.30
N LEU A 271 -27.29 18.40 -11.02
CA LEU A 271 -26.30 19.25 -10.34
C LEU A 271 -25.73 20.30 -11.30
N TYR A 272 -25.40 19.90 -12.52
CA TYR A 272 -24.79 20.78 -13.51
C TYR A 272 -25.78 21.74 -14.19
N SER A 273 -27.09 21.50 -14.06
CA SER A 273 -28.15 22.40 -14.56
C SER A 273 -28.57 23.48 -13.55
N LEU A 274 -28.03 23.46 -12.32
CA LEU A 274 -28.38 24.45 -11.30
C LEU A 274 -27.90 25.85 -11.67
N GLU A 275 -28.78 26.82 -11.48
CA GLU A 275 -28.49 28.24 -11.58
C GLU A 275 -28.50 28.89 -10.19
N ILE A 276 -27.53 29.77 -9.94
CA ILE A 276 -27.47 30.54 -8.71
C ILE A 276 -28.34 31.78 -8.90
N PRO A 277 -29.38 32.00 -8.06
CA PRO A 277 -30.22 33.19 -8.15
C PRO A 277 -29.38 34.48 -8.12
N SER A 278 -29.81 35.51 -8.85
CA SER A 278 -29.03 36.75 -9.04
C SER A 278 -28.55 37.40 -7.72
N PHE A 279 -29.38 37.31 -6.67
CA PHE A 279 -29.13 37.85 -5.32
C PHE A 279 -28.26 36.96 -4.41
N LYS A 280 -27.77 35.82 -4.90
CA LYS A 280 -26.87 34.92 -4.16
C LYS A 280 -25.55 34.73 -4.90
N GLU A 281 -24.49 34.50 -4.14
CA GLU A 281 -23.17 34.13 -4.67
C GLU A 281 -22.96 32.63 -4.76
N ALA A 282 -23.65 31.85 -3.91
CA ALA A 282 -23.48 30.41 -3.84
C ALA A 282 -24.76 29.67 -3.45
N LEU A 283 -24.85 28.41 -3.89
CA LEU A 283 -25.81 27.42 -3.42
C LEU A 283 -25.06 26.32 -2.66
N SER A 284 -25.40 26.11 -1.39
CA SER A 284 -24.85 25.02 -0.59
C SER A 284 -25.63 23.73 -0.84
N ILE A 285 -24.92 22.65 -1.17
CA ILE A 285 -25.50 21.34 -1.45
C ILE A 285 -25.54 20.52 -0.16
N GLN A 286 -26.73 20.07 0.22
CA GLN A 286 -26.98 19.36 1.47
C GLN A 286 -26.93 17.83 1.29
N TRP A 287 -26.38 17.15 2.30
CA TRP A 287 -26.34 15.68 2.39
C TRP A 287 -27.53 15.14 3.17
N LYS A 288 -27.94 13.90 2.87
CA LYS A 288 -28.88 13.15 3.70
C LYS A 288 -28.38 13.03 5.14
N THR A 289 -29.28 13.14 6.12
CA THR A 289 -28.90 13.09 7.54
C THR A 289 -28.20 11.77 7.88
N GLU A 290 -28.71 10.66 7.35
CA GLU A 290 -28.21 9.31 7.56
C GLU A 290 -26.81 9.05 6.96
N ILE A 291 -26.39 9.78 5.93
CA ILE A 291 -25.07 9.58 5.31
C ILE A 291 -23.96 10.40 6.00
N ARG A 292 -24.32 11.40 6.81
CA ARG A 292 -23.35 12.35 7.41
C ARG A 292 -22.23 11.66 8.20
N GLU A 293 -22.52 10.55 8.86
CA GLU A 293 -21.55 9.79 9.65
C GLU A 293 -20.80 8.70 8.88
N THR A 294 -21.17 8.46 7.61
CA THR A 294 -20.57 7.45 6.74
C THR A 294 -19.17 7.86 6.31
N PRO A 295 -18.15 6.99 6.44
CA PRO A 295 -16.81 7.27 5.94
C PRO A 295 -16.79 7.45 4.43
N ILE A 296 -16.06 8.45 3.93
CA ILE A 296 -15.88 8.68 2.49
C ILE A 296 -15.12 7.51 1.85
N PHE A 297 -13.99 7.14 2.47
CA PHE A 297 -13.10 6.08 2.01
C PHE A 297 -13.42 4.79 2.75
N ARG A 298 -13.88 3.78 2.01
CA ARG A 298 -14.42 2.54 2.59
C ARG A 298 -13.63 1.33 2.14
N ARG A 299 -13.51 0.37 3.05
CA ARG A 299 -12.71 -0.84 2.82
C ARG A 299 -13.47 -1.83 1.95
N GLN A 300 -12.75 -2.46 1.02
CA GLN A 300 -13.24 -3.67 0.33
C GLN A 300 -12.98 -4.91 1.19
N ILE A 301 -14.01 -5.72 1.38
CA ILE A 301 -13.91 -7.07 1.97
C ILE A 301 -14.57 -8.05 0.99
N GLY A 302 -13.78 -8.99 0.48
CA GLY A 302 -14.24 -9.89 -0.57
C GLY A 302 -14.62 -9.13 -1.85
N ASP A 303 -15.83 -9.36 -2.34
CA ASP A 303 -16.42 -8.72 -3.51
C ASP A 303 -17.19 -7.43 -3.20
N ARG A 304 -17.28 -7.02 -1.93
CA ARG A 304 -18.12 -5.89 -1.49
C ARG A 304 -17.32 -4.76 -0.85
N ILE A 305 -17.84 -3.56 -0.96
CA ILE A 305 -17.45 -2.42 -0.12
C ILE A 305 -18.26 -2.46 1.17
N CYS A 306 -17.57 -2.38 2.30
CA CYS A 306 -18.24 -2.30 3.60
C CYS A 306 -18.92 -0.94 3.78
N ALA A 307 -20.15 -0.93 4.30
CA ALA A 307 -20.92 0.29 4.54
C ALA A 307 -20.18 1.26 5.47
N ASP A 308 -19.69 0.76 6.61
CA ASP A 308 -19.16 1.61 7.69
C ASP A 308 -17.68 1.36 8.01
N THR A 309 -17.06 0.37 7.38
CA THR A 309 -15.65 0.06 7.65
C THR A 309 -14.74 1.00 6.87
N PRO A 310 -13.98 1.88 7.54
CA PRO A 310 -13.12 2.82 6.83
C PRO A 310 -11.95 2.11 6.17
N LEU A 311 -11.42 2.71 5.10
CA LEU A 311 -10.18 2.27 4.48
C LEU A 311 -9.00 2.38 5.47
N GLY A 312 -8.16 1.34 5.54
CA GLY A 312 -7.00 1.34 6.42
C GLY A 312 -5.74 1.92 5.78
N PHE A 313 -4.84 2.48 6.59
CA PHE A 313 -3.53 2.95 6.12
C PHE A 313 -2.72 1.86 5.40
N ALA A 314 -2.85 0.60 5.84
CA ALA A 314 -2.20 -0.53 5.20
C ALA A 314 -2.68 -0.75 3.76
N ASP A 315 -3.97 -0.54 3.50
CA ASP A 315 -4.58 -0.70 2.19
C ASP A 315 -4.06 0.38 1.24
N LEU A 316 -4.08 1.66 1.66
CA LEU A 316 -3.46 2.76 0.91
C LEU A 316 -1.97 2.51 0.64
N SER A 317 -1.21 2.10 1.65
CA SER A 317 0.22 1.85 1.49
C SER A 317 0.50 0.72 0.51
N TYR A 318 -0.36 -0.31 0.46
CA TYR A 318 -0.24 -1.39 -0.51
C TYR A 318 -0.50 -0.87 -1.92
N SER A 319 -1.62 -0.17 -2.13
CA SER A 319 -2.01 0.36 -3.43
C SER A 319 -0.98 1.32 -4.01
N LEU A 320 -0.46 2.28 -3.23
CA LEU A 320 0.57 3.21 -3.70
C LEU A 320 1.89 2.52 -4.07
N LYS A 321 2.32 1.53 -3.28
CA LYS A 321 3.54 0.77 -3.59
C LYS A 321 3.38 -0.06 -4.85
N ARG A 322 2.23 -0.70 -5.02
CA ARG A 322 1.89 -1.45 -6.24
C ARG A 322 1.88 -0.50 -7.44
N LEU A 323 1.19 0.64 -7.32
CA LEU A 323 1.09 1.62 -8.40
C LEU A 323 2.47 2.14 -8.79
N GLY A 324 3.29 2.56 -7.83
CA GLY A 324 4.66 3.02 -8.12
C GLY A 324 5.54 1.97 -8.79
N LEU A 325 5.43 0.70 -8.38
CA LEU A 325 6.13 -0.42 -9.01
C LEU A 325 5.71 -0.58 -10.47
N LEU A 326 4.40 -0.60 -10.73
CA LEU A 326 3.84 -0.79 -12.07
C LEU A 326 4.08 0.40 -13.00
N SER A 327 4.11 1.61 -12.45
CA SER A 327 4.42 2.83 -13.21
C SER A 327 5.93 3.02 -13.46
N GLY A 328 6.79 2.07 -13.10
CA GLY A 328 8.22 2.13 -13.44
C GLY A 328 9.09 2.99 -12.52
N TYR A 329 8.62 3.35 -11.32
CA TYR A 329 9.45 4.12 -10.39
C TYR A 329 10.49 3.25 -9.67
N PRO A 330 11.76 3.69 -9.55
CA PRO A 330 12.77 2.98 -8.79
C PRO A 330 12.52 3.07 -7.28
N GLN A 331 12.09 4.24 -6.78
CA GLN A 331 11.72 4.43 -5.39
C GLN A 331 10.29 3.96 -5.07
N LEU A 332 10.07 3.60 -3.81
CA LEU A 332 8.73 3.29 -3.30
C LEU A 332 7.86 4.55 -3.25
N VAL A 333 6.77 4.55 -4.00
CA VAL A 333 5.72 5.57 -3.90
C VAL A 333 4.93 5.34 -2.61
N THR A 334 4.87 6.38 -1.78
CA THR A 334 4.14 6.36 -0.50
C THR A 334 3.35 7.65 -0.34
N SER A 335 2.39 7.67 0.56
CA SER A 335 1.65 8.90 0.88
C SER A 335 2.54 10.03 1.39
N CYS A 336 3.66 9.70 2.06
CA CYS A 336 4.66 10.69 2.46
C CYS A 336 5.37 11.36 1.27
N VAL A 337 5.41 10.71 0.10
CA VAL A 337 6.00 11.26 -1.13
C VAL A 337 5.05 12.28 -1.76
N LEU A 338 3.75 11.96 -1.85
CA LEU A 338 2.69 12.88 -2.26
C LEU A 338 2.66 14.12 -1.36
N ARG A 339 2.66 13.91 -0.04
CA ARG A 339 2.67 14.98 0.95
C ARG A 339 3.93 15.86 0.86
N ARG A 340 5.10 15.28 0.54
CA ARG A 340 6.33 16.06 0.31
C ARG A 340 6.24 16.90 -0.96
N GLY A 341 5.56 16.38 -2.00
CA GLY A 341 5.17 17.15 -3.19
C GLY A 341 4.42 18.42 -2.82
N ALA A 342 3.29 18.24 -2.14
CA ALA A 342 2.46 19.33 -1.63
C ALA A 342 3.28 20.31 -0.77
N ALA A 343 4.08 19.79 0.15
CA ALA A 343 4.92 20.57 1.05
C ALA A 343 5.94 21.45 0.31
N ALA A 344 6.53 20.93 -0.77
CA ALA A 344 7.47 21.68 -1.60
C ALA A 344 6.75 22.75 -2.45
N ALA A 345 5.53 22.47 -2.91
CA ALA A 345 4.74 23.44 -3.68
C ALA A 345 4.30 24.66 -2.84
N VAL A 346 4.10 24.46 -1.52
CA VAL A 346 3.74 25.54 -0.59
C VAL A 346 4.95 26.18 0.11
N ASP A 347 6.18 25.80 -0.25
CA ASP A 347 7.43 26.33 0.29
C ASP A 347 7.99 27.43 -0.63
N ARG A 348 7.21 28.50 -0.81
CA ARG A 348 7.50 29.63 -1.69
C ARG A 348 7.34 30.96 -0.95
N GLN A 349 7.93 32.03 -1.46
CA GLN A 349 8.02 33.33 -0.77
C GLN A 349 6.65 33.92 -0.39
N GLU A 350 5.61 33.62 -1.18
CA GLU A 350 4.25 34.12 -0.96
C GLU A 350 3.53 33.43 0.21
N ILE A 351 4.08 32.33 0.75
CA ILE A 351 3.46 31.55 1.82
C ILE A 351 4.32 31.67 3.07
N THR A 352 3.76 32.28 4.11
CA THR A 352 4.42 32.44 5.40
C THR A 352 4.65 31.09 6.09
N GLU A 353 5.63 31.02 7.00
CA GLU A 353 5.88 29.82 7.78
C GLU A 353 4.66 29.38 8.61
N VAL A 354 3.86 30.33 9.09
CA VAL A 354 2.62 30.07 9.85
C VAL A 354 1.57 29.41 8.96
N GLN A 355 1.33 29.95 7.75
CA GLN A 355 0.42 29.34 6.77
C GLN A 355 0.90 27.94 6.36
N ARG A 356 2.19 27.77 6.06
CA ARG A 356 2.78 26.45 5.77
C ARG A 356 2.56 25.46 6.91
N ASN A 357 2.72 25.90 8.16
CA ASN A 357 2.47 25.06 9.33
C ASN A 357 0.99 24.71 9.51
N GLN A 358 0.06 25.63 9.21
CA GLN A 358 -1.38 25.39 9.21
C GLN A 358 -1.75 24.35 8.14
N ILE A 359 -1.34 24.57 6.89
CA ILE A 359 -1.55 23.65 5.75
C ILE A 359 -1.05 22.25 6.08
N MET A 360 0.13 22.14 6.68
CA MET A 360 0.72 20.84 6.99
C MET A 360 0.23 20.25 8.33
N GLY A 361 -0.46 21.01 9.18
CA GLY A 361 -0.77 20.61 10.55
C GLY A 361 0.52 20.32 11.35
N HIS A 362 1.46 21.26 11.32
CA HIS A 362 2.69 21.25 12.12
C HIS A 362 2.53 22.20 13.31
N ALA A 363 2.92 21.73 14.50
CA ALA A 363 2.96 22.57 15.70
C ALA A 363 4.24 23.41 15.81
N ARG A 364 5.30 23.02 15.08
CA ARG A 364 6.60 23.68 15.10
C ARG A 364 7.19 23.69 13.70
N ALA A 365 7.85 24.79 13.34
CA ALA A 365 8.51 24.99 12.06
C ALA A 365 9.61 23.96 11.77
N ASP A 366 10.37 23.56 12.79
CA ASP A 366 11.51 22.64 12.65
C ASP A 366 11.12 21.26 12.09
N VAL A 367 9.84 20.90 12.19
CA VAL A 367 9.28 19.67 11.63
C VAL A 367 9.41 19.67 10.10
N PHE A 368 9.22 20.83 9.44
CA PHE A 368 9.37 20.96 8.00
C PHE A 368 10.81 20.64 7.57
N ARG A 369 11.78 21.36 8.14
CA ARG A 369 13.22 21.19 7.89
C ARG A 369 13.68 19.76 8.10
N ARG A 370 13.24 19.11 9.19
CA ARG A 370 13.68 17.76 9.54
C ARG A 370 13.09 16.67 8.63
N HIS A 371 11.82 16.80 8.25
CA HIS A 371 11.08 15.69 7.62
C HIS A 371 10.72 15.89 6.15
N TYR A 372 10.63 17.12 5.66
CA TYR A 372 10.10 17.44 4.33
C TYR A 372 11.12 18.12 3.42
N LEU A 373 12.01 18.94 3.99
CA LEU A 373 13.10 19.55 3.22
C LEU A 373 13.96 18.45 2.58
N SER A 374 14.13 18.58 1.26
CA SER A 374 14.98 17.73 0.44
C SER A 374 16.45 18.01 0.72
N GLN A 375 17.29 16.98 0.64
CA GLN A 375 18.75 17.17 0.65
C GLN A 375 19.28 17.67 -0.70
N ARG A 376 18.53 17.44 -1.79
CA ARG A 376 18.78 18.11 -3.07
C ARG A 376 18.29 19.55 -2.96
N VAL A 377 19.22 20.49 -3.08
CA VAL A 377 18.92 21.93 -3.16
C VAL A 377 18.14 22.18 -4.44
N LYS A 378 16.98 22.84 -4.33
CA LYS A 378 16.08 23.12 -5.47
C LYS A 378 16.14 24.58 -5.92
N VAL A 379 17.24 25.24 -5.61
CA VAL A 379 17.54 26.61 -5.98
C VAL A 379 18.72 26.56 -6.93
N ASP A 380 18.68 27.33 -8.02
CA ASP A 380 19.80 27.43 -8.95
C ASP A 380 20.93 28.26 -8.35
N THR A 381 21.77 27.59 -7.56
CA THR A 381 22.94 28.21 -6.93
C THR A 381 24.00 28.61 -7.95
N GLN A 382 24.05 27.96 -9.12
CA GLN A 382 25.04 28.26 -10.14
C GLN A 382 24.71 29.59 -10.80
N SER A 383 23.49 29.76 -11.32
CA SER A 383 23.09 31.02 -11.95
C SER A 383 23.04 32.15 -10.93
N GLY A 384 22.57 31.87 -9.71
CA GLY A 384 22.59 32.85 -8.61
C GLY A 384 23.99 33.36 -8.28
N TYR A 385 25.01 32.51 -8.30
CA TYR A 385 26.40 32.93 -8.09
C TYR A 385 26.96 33.73 -9.28
N LEU A 386 26.62 33.33 -10.50
CA LEU A 386 27.11 33.97 -11.73
C LEU A 386 26.37 35.28 -12.08
N GLY A 387 25.33 35.66 -11.33
CA GLY A 387 24.45 36.77 -11.70
C GLY A 387 23.65 36.52 -12.97
N ALA A 388 23.48 35.25 -13.35
CA ALA A 388 22.77 34.83 -14.55
C ALA A 388 21.28 34.59 -14.26
N VAL A 389 20.48 34.51 -15.33
CA VAL A 389 19.06 34.13 -15.24
C VAL A 389 18.94 32.70 -14.71
N SER A 390 18.09 32.50 -13.70
CA SER A 390 17.89 31.18 -13.09
C SER A 390 17.34 30.17 -14.10
N ARG A 391 17.93 28.97 -14.12
CA ARG A 391 17.42 27.78 -14.83
C ARG A 391 16.72 26.83 -13.86
N ASP A 392 15.74 27.40 -13.18
CA ASP A 392 14.88 26.73 -12.21
C ASP A 392 14.19 25.48 -12.79
N ASP A 393 13.88 25.51 -14.09
CA ASP A 393 13.30 24.40 -14.83
C ASP A 393 14.19 23.16 -14.80
N ILE A 394 15.49 23.29 -15.06
CA ILE A 394 16.45 22.18 -15.06
C ILE A 394 16.64 21.63 -13.64
N ILE A 395 16.83 22.54 -12.66
CA ILE A 395 17.02 22.16 -11.25
C ILE A 395 15.79 21.43 -10.70
N LYS A 396 14.58 21.90 -11.05
CA LYS A 396 13.34 21.24 -10.68
C LYS A 396 13.22 19.90 -11.39
N ASN A 397 13.45 19.84 -12.70
CA ASN A 397 13.32 18.64 -13.53
C ASN A 397 14.21 17.48 -13.05
N ILE A 398 15.51 17.71 -12.81
CA ILE A 398 16.40 16.65 -12.30
C ILE A 398 16.05 16.21 -10.86
N GLY A 399 15.39 17.08 -10.11
CA GLY A 399 14.89 16.81 -8.76
C GLY A 399 13.60 15.99 -8.71
N LEU A 400 12.91 15.78 -9.84
CA LEU A 400 11.65 15.04 -9.91
C LEU A 400 11.86 13.53 -9.77
N MET A 401 10.82 12.81 -9.35
CA MET A 401 10.87 11.36 -9.37
C MET A 401 10.82 10.81 -10.79
N SER A 402 10.11 11.50 -11.68
CA SER A 402 9.94 11.18 -13.09
C SER A 402 11.26 11.14 -13.83
N ALA A 403 12.26 11.95 -13.44
CA ALA A 403 13.59 11.93 -14.05
C ALA A 403 14.32 10.58 -13.89
N LYS A 404 13.94 9.77 -12.90
CA LYS A 404 14.51 8.43 -12.66
C LYS A 404 13.56 7.30 -13.04
N ARG A 405 12.37 7.63 -13.55
CA ARG A 405 11.34 6.65 -13.87
C ARG A 405 11.69 5.99 -15.21
N ASP A 406 11.64 4.67 -15.25
CA ASP A 406 11.70 3.92 -16.50
C ASP A 406 10.47 3.01 -16.59
N PRO A 407 9.52 3.31 -17.51
CA PRO A 407 8.34 2.47 -17.75
C PRO A 407 8.64 1.01 -18.10
N ARG A 408 9.82 0.72 -18.67
CA ARG A 408 10.28 -0.62 -19.07
C ARG A 408 10.74 -1.46 -17.89
N ALA A 409 10.89 -0.87 -16.70
CA ALA A 409 11.45 -1.55 -15.55
C ALA A 409 10.62 -2.79 -15.15
N PRO A 410 11.25 -3.96 -14.89
CA PRO A 410 10.55 -5.22 -14.65
C PRO A 410 9.52 -5.14 -13.51
N THR A 411 8.28 -5.51 -13.80
CA THR A 411 7.18 -5.50 -12.81
C THR A 411 6.90 -6.89 -12.21
N LYS A 412 7.38 -7.94 -12.88
CA LYS A 412 7.30 -9.34 -12.48
C LYS A 412 8.66 -10.01 -12.77
N LEU A 413 8.86 -11.19 -12.21
CA LEU A 413 9.99 -12.06 -12.58
C LEU A 413 9.62 -12.87 -13.83
N ASP A 414 10.64 -13.29 -14.57
CA ASP A 414 10.46 -14.14 -15.73
C ASP A 414 9.97 -15.54 -15.30
N PRO A 415 9.00 -16.15 -16.03
CA PRO A 415 8.39 -17.42 -15.62
C PRO A 415 9.36 -18.60 -15.51
N GLY A 416 10.50 -18.57 -16.22
CA GLY A 416 11.51 -19.64 -16.22
C GLY A 416 12.55 -19.57 -15.11
N ASP A 417 12.44 -18.65 -14.15
CA ASP A 417 13.43 -18.49 -13.08
C ASP A 417 13.18 -19.51 -11.94
N ASP A 418 13.93 -20.62 -11.95
CA ASP A 418 13.81 -21.71 -10.98
C ASP A 418 14.47 -21.46 -9.61
N PHE A 419 14.88 -20.21 -9.32
CA PHE A 419 15.56 -19.80 -8.08
C PHE A 419 14.84 -20.18 -6.77
N LEU A 420 13.54 -20.49 -6.83
CA LEU A 420 12.79 -20.99 -5.66
C LEU A 420 13.23 -22.40 -5.27
N GLN A 421 13.53 -23.27 -6.24
CA GLN A 421 13.94 -24.65 -6.02
C GLN A 421 15.33 -24.73 -5.36
N GLU A 422 16.20 -23.77 -5.69
CA GLU A 422 17.56 -23.65 -5.17
C GLU A 422 17.64 -23.28 -3.67
N CYS A 423 16.53 -22.90 -3.03
CA CYS A 423 16.53 -22.42 -1.64
C CYS A 423 16.44 -23.58 -0.62
N PRO A 424 17.52 -23.93 0.12
CA PRO A 424 17.51 -25.13 0.98
C PRO A 424 16.48 -25.05 2.11
N ALA A 425 16.21 -23.84 2.62
CA ALA A 425 15.20 -23.62 3.64
C ALA A 425 13.77 -23.86 3.12
N LEU A 426 13.49 -23.57 1.85
CA LEU A 426 12.20 -23.84 1.24
C LEU A 426 12.03 -25.33 0.96
N THR A 427 13.09 -26.00 0.47
CA THR A 427 13.12 -27.45 0.26
C THR A 427 12.85 -28.21 1.55
N ARG A 428 13.51 -27.84 2.65
CA ARG A 428 13.26 -28.42 3.98
C ARG A 428 11.81 -28.24 4.44
N LEU A 429 11.25 -27.04 4.31
CA LEU A 429 9.85 -26.80 4.69
C LEU A 429 8.87 -27.61 3.85
N THR A 430 9.16 -27.75 2.55
CA THR A 430 8.36 -28.53 1.60
C THR A 430 8.43 -30.02 1.95
N HIS A 431 9.63 -30.54 2.20
CA HIS A 431 9.85 -31.91 2.64
C HIS A 431 9.11 -32.23 3.95
N ASN A 432 9.23 -31.38 4.97
CA ASN A 432 8.52 -31.56 6.24
C ASN A 432 7.00 -31.56 6.06
N ARG A 433 6.46 -30.69 5.19
CA ARG A 433 5.04 -30.69 4.85
C ARG A 433 4.65 -32.01 4.19
N ASP A 434 5.44 -32.48 3.25
CA ASP A 434 5.13 -33.68 2.47
C ASP A 434 5.19 -34.93 3.33
N GLN A 435 6.20 -35.07 4.20
CA GLN A 435 6.24 -36.12 5.22
C GLN A 435 4.99 -36.12 6.11
N LEU A 436 4.58 -34.93 6.58
CA LEU A 436 3.39 -34.81 7.43
C LEU A 436 2.10 -35.14 6.67
N VAL A 437 1.97 -34.72 5.41
CA VAL A 437 0.83 -35.07 4.55
C VAL A 437 0.77 -36.59 4.31
N THR A 438 1.91 -37.21 4.02
CA THR A 438 2.01 -38.67 3.83
C THR A 438 1.60 -39.41 5.10
N SER A 439 2.11 -39.00 6.27
CA SER A 439 1.76 -39.59 7.57
C SER A 439 0.26 -39.43 7.91
N LEU A 440 -0.32 -38.27 7.63
CA LEU A 440 -1.76 -38.05 7.87
C LEU A 440 -2.63 -38.88 6.92
N ARG A 441 -2.24 -39.00 5.65
CA ARG A 441 -2.96 -39.83 4.67
C ARG A 441 -2.84 -41.31 4.97
N SER A 442 -1.67 -41.80 5.40
CA SER A 442 -1.49 -43.21 5.74
C SER A 442 -2.32 -43.64 6.95
N LYS A 443 -2.54 -42.74 7.93
CA LYS A 443 -3.27 -43.04 9.17
C LYS A 443 -4.78 -42.80 9.07
N TYR A 444 -5.23 -41.82 8.28
CA TYR A 444 -6.64 -41.38 8.23
C TYR A 444 -7.27 -41.41 6.83
N GLY A 445 -6.54 -41.84 5.80
CA GLY A 445 -6.94 -41.82 4.40
C GLY A 445 -6.94 -40.42 3.79
N THR A 446 -7.71 -39.49 4.37
CA THR A 446 -7.86 -38.12 3.86
C THR A 446 -7.40 -37.06 4.85
N LEU A 447 -6.99 -35.89 4.35
CA LEU A 447 -6.65 -34.73 5.17
C LEU A 447 -7.88 -34.18 5.94
N THR A 448 -9.08 -34.42 5.42
CA THR A 448 -10.34 -34.03 6.08
C THR A 448 -10.61 -34.91 7.30
N SER A 449 -10.43 -36.22 7.17
CA SER A 449 -10.52 -37.17 8.29
C SER A 449 -9.45 -36.91 9.35
N ALA A 450 -8.23 -36.56 8.91
CA ALA A 450 -7.12 -36.18 9.79
C ALA A 450 -7.41 -34.89 10.59
N LYS A 451 -8.15 -33.94 10.02
CA LYS A 451 -8.56 -32.72 10.74
C LYS A 451 -9.41 -33.02 11.98
N ASN A 452 -10.32 -34.00 11.85
CA ASN A 452 -11.22 -34.36 12.94
C ASN A 452 -10.53 -35.28 13.96
N SER A 453 -9.63 -36.15 13.49
CA SER A 453 -8.99 -37.17 14.33
C SER A 453 -7.71 -36.69 15.01
N GLU A 454 -6.92 -35.80 14.36
CA GLU A 454 -5.67 -35.23 14.88
C GLU A 454 -5.56 -33.73 14.57
N PRO A 455 -6.33 -32.88 15.27
CA PRO A 455 -6.37 -31.44 15.00
C PRO A 455 -4.99 -30.77 15.10
N TYR A 456 -4.13 -31.22 16.03
CA TYR A 456 -2.80 -30.63 16.24
C TYR A 456 -1.86 -30.83 15.05
N LEU A 457 -1.82 -32.03 14.48
CA LEU A 457 -1.00 -32.33 13.30
C LEU A 457 -1.56 -31.65 12.04
N TYR A 458 -2.88 -31.56 11.92
CA TYR A 458 -3.51 -30.79 10.85
C TYR A 458 -3.16 -29.29 10.94
N ASP A 459 -3.17 -28.71 12.14
CA ASP A 459 -2.75 -27.32 12.38
C ASP A 459 -1.27 -27.10 12.06
N GLU A 460 -0.40 -28.07 12.34
CA GLU A 460 1.01 -28.02 11.93
C GLU A 460 1.15 -28.07 10.40
N TYR A 461 0.36 -28.89 9.71
CA TYR A 461 0.29 -28.89 8.25
C TYR A 461 -0.13 -27.51 7.69
N ILE A 462 -1.18 -26.91 8.26
CA ILE A 462 -1.62 -25.55 7.87
C ILE A 462 -0.54 -24.52 8.16
N ARG A 463 0.16 -24.63 9.30
CA ARG A 463 1.31 -23.77 9.65
C ARG A 463 2.42 -23.89 8.61
N LEU A 464 2.85 -25.11 8.26
CA LEU A 464 3.88 -25.35 7.24
C LEU A 464 3.47 -24.79 5.88
N ARG A 465 2.22 -25.01 5.45
CA ARG A 465 1.68 -24.44 4.21
C ARG A 465 1.74 -22.92 4.20
N LYS A 466 1.34 -22.27 5.30
CA LYS A 466 1.43 -20.81 5.45
C LYS A 466 2.88 -20.32 5.43
N GLN A 467 3.80 -21.05 6.08
CA GLN A 467 5.23 -20.72 6.08
C GLN A 467 5.85 -20.83 4.68
N ILE A 468 5.56 -21.91 3.94
CA ILE A 468 6.01 -22.09 2.55
C ILE A 468 5.50 -20.95 1.67
N CYS A 469 4.20 -20.64 1.72
CA CYS A 469 3.62 -19.55 0.93
C CYS A 469 4.26 -18.19 1.27
N ALA A 470 4.42 -17.88 2.56
CA ALA A 470 5.08 -16.65 3.01
C ALA A 470 6.55 -16.60 2.57
N ARG A 471 7.26 -17.73 2.60
CA ARG A 471 8.66 -17.82 2.20
C ARG A 471 8.82 -17.64 0.69
N LYS A 472 8.01 -18.32 -0.14
CA LYS A 472 7.97 -18.11 -1.60
C LYS A 472 7.75 -16.64 -1.92
N LYS A 473 6.69 -16.02 -1.37
CA LYS A 473 6.40 -14.59 -1.56
C LYS A 473 7.56 -13.68 -1.15
N ALA A 474 8.24 -13.98 -0.04
CA ALA A 474 9.38 -13.19 0.42
C ALA A 474 10.60 -13.32 -0.49
N LEU A 475 10.88 -14.52 -1.00
CA LEU A 475 11.96 -14.78 -1.95
C LEU A 475 11.69 -14.11 -3.30
N THR A 476 10.50 -14.31 -3.88
CA THR A 476 10.06 -13.64 -5.11
C THR A 476 10.17 -12.13 -5.02
N ARG A 477 9.71 -11.54 -3.90
CA ARG A 477 9.83 -10.10 -3.68
C ARG A 477 11.29 -9.64 -3.61
N ALA A 478 12.15 -10.38 -2.91
CA ALA A 478 13.56 -10.03 -2.78
C ALA A 478 14.31 -10.15 -4.10
N LYS A 479 14.01 -11.18 -4.89
CA LYS A 479 14.57 -11.36 -6.24
C LYS A 479 14.11 -10.24 -7.17
N LEU A 480 12.82 -9.90 -7.20
CA LEU A 480 12.31 -8.78 -8.00
C LEU A 480 12.93 -7.45 -7.60
N GLU A 481 13.12 -7.21 -6.30
CA GLU A 481 13.81 -6.02 -5.78
C GLU A 481 15.27 -5.97 -6.26
N LYS A 482 15.97 -7.12 -6.30
CA LYS A 482 17.33 -7.23 -6.85
C LYS A 482 17.36 -6.99 -8.37
N THR A 483 16.51 -7.66 -9.14
CA THR A 483 16.41 -7.51 -10.61
C THR A 483 16.12 -6.06 -10.99
N ARG A 484 15.20 -5.40 -10.28
CA ARG A 484 14.91 -3.98 -10.52
C ARG A 484 16.08 -3.07 -10.15
N LYS A 485 16.77 -3.36 -9.05
CA LYS A 485 17.96 -2.59 -8.68
C LYS A 485 19.02 -2.67 -9.79
N GLU A 486 19.31 -3.88 -10.27
CA GLU A 486 20.26 -4.10 -11.37
C GLU A 486 19.80 -3.45 -12.69
N TRP A 487 18.48 -3.39 -12.95
CA TRP A 487 17.92 -2.66 -14.08
C TRP A 487 18.31 -1.18 -14.05
N PHE A 488 17.97 -0.47 -12.97
CA PHE A 488 18.24 0.97 -12.86
C PHE A 488 19.73 1.31 -12.73
N GLU A 489 20.57 0.36 -12.32
CA GLU A 489 22.03 0.54 -12.32
C GLU A 489 22.66 0.42 -13.72
N ARG A 490 21.99 -0.26 -14.66
CA ARG A 490 22.60 -0.63 -15.95
C ARG A 490 21.88 -0.05 -17.17
N VAL A 491 20.59 0.26 -17.08
CA VAL A 491 19.77 0.63 -18.24
C VAL A 491 20.32 1.86 -18.97
N ASP A 492 20.68 2.92 -18.25
CA ASP A 492 21.23 4.14 -18.84
C ASP A 492 22.61 3.86 -19.47
N SER A 493 23.45 3.06 -18.82
CA SER A 493 24.76 2.69 -19.38
C SER A 493 24.64 1.82 -20.64
N LYS A 494 23.59 0.99 -20.74
CA LYS A 494 23.30 0.23 -21.97
C LYS A 494 22.85 1.16 -23.08
N GLU A 495 21.90 2.04 -22.79
CA GLU A 495 21.37 3.04 -23.72
C GLU A 495 22.49 3.93 -24.29
N ILE A 496 23.39 4.43 -23.42
CA ILE A 496 24.55 5.23 -23.83
C ILE A 496 25.46 4.45 -24.77
N LYS A 497 25.76 3.18 -24.45
CA LYS A 497 26.63 2.34 -25.31
C LYS A 497 26.02 2.08 -26.69
N GLN A 498 24.71 1.86 -26.75
CA GLN A 498 24.00 1.67 -28.03
C GLN A 498 24.08 2.93 -28.89
N GLN A 499 23.78 4.09 -28.30
CA GLN A 499 23.82 5.36 -29.02
C GLN A 499 25.23 5.75 -29.48
N LEU A 500 26.26 5.52 -28.66
CA LEU A 500 27.65 5.70 -29.07
C LEU A 500 28.08 4.71 -30.17
N GLY A 501 27.40 3.58 -30.29
CA GLY A 501 27.56 2.62 -31.39
C GLY A 501 26.80 2.98 -32.67
N GLY A 502 26.09 4.12 -32.69
CA GLY A 502 25.30 4.59 -33.84
C GLY A 502 23.86 4.07 -33.89
N GLU A 503 23.40 3.34 -32.86
CA GLU A 503 22.00 2.93 -32.77
C GLU A 503 21.10 4.11 -32.38
N LEU A 504 19.85 4.09 -32.85
CA LEU A 504 18.85 5.09 -32.45
C LEU A 504 18.44 4.91 -30.99
N PRO A 505 18.01 5.99 -30.30
CA PRO A 505 17.50 5.90 -28.95
C PRO A 505 16.33 4.92 -28.82
N SER A 506 16.31 4.14 -27.75
CA SER A 506 15.21 3.23 -27.47
C SER A 506 13.89 3.98 -27.30
N THR A 507 12.85 3.52 -27.98
CA THR A 507 11.48 4.05 -27.79
C THR A 507 10.67 3.14 -26.87
N PHE A 508 9.71 3.74 -26.16
CA PHE A 508 8.74 2.99 -25.37
C PHE A 508 7.36 3.60 -25.51
N THR A 509 6.42 2.76 -25.89
CA THR A 509 4.99 3.05 -25.87
C THR A 509 4.29 1.97 -25.06
N TYR A 510 3.36 2.39 -24.21
CA TYR A 510 2.50 1.42 -23.54
C TYR A 510 1.62 0.72 -24.59
N PRO A 511 1.42 -0.60 -24.50
CA PRO A 511 0.43 -1.28 -25.32
C PRO A 511 -0.94 -0.64 -25.09
N THR A 512 -1.71 -0.44 -26.16
CA THR A 512 -3.08 0.07 -26.06
C THR A 512 -3.89 -0.85 -25.14
N PRO A 513 -4.41 -0.35 -24.01
CA PRO A 513 -5.10 -1.19 -23.05
C PRO A 513 -6.43 -1.68 -23.64
N HIS A 514 -6.63 -3.00 -23.65
CA HIS A 514 -7.93 -3.59 -23.92
C HIS A 514 -8.71 -3.73 -22.61
N PHE A 515 -9.82 -2.98 -22.48
CA PHE A 515 -10.69 -3.09 -21.31
C PHE A 515 -11.87 -4.00 -21.60
N ASN A 516 -11.99 -5.09 -20.85
CA ASN A 516 -13.17 -5.97 -20.89
C ASN A 516 -14.43 -5.31 -20.26
N CYS A 517 -14.37 -4.01 -19.93
CA CYS A 517 -15.43 -3.28 -19.26
C CYS A 517 -15.70 -1.96 -20.02
N PRO A 518 -16.90 -1.79 -20.61
CA PRO A 518 -17.24 -0.59 -21.37
C PRO A 518 -17.10 0.71 -20.58
N LEU A 519 -17.44 0.70 -19.28
CA LEU A 519 -17.27 1.87 -18.40
C LEU A 519 -15.79 2.27 -18.28
N ARG A 520 -14.88 1.30 -18.22
CA ARG A 520 -13.44 1.57 -18.15
C ARG A 520 -12.92 2.14 -19.46
N SER A 521 -13.41 1.67 -20.62
CA SER A 521 -13.07 2.26 -21.92
C SER A 521 -13.51 3.71 -22.01
N ARG A 522 -14.74 4.03 -21.58
CA ARG A 522 -15.27 5.42 -21.57
C ARG A 522 -14.44 6.34 -20.68
N ILE A 523 -14.11 5.91 -19.47
CA ILE A 523 -13.30 6.71 -18.53
C ILE A 523 -11.87 6.90 -19.06
N ALA A 524 -11.31 5.86 -19.67
CA ALA A 524 -10.00 5.91 -20.30
C ALA A 524 -9.96 6.90 -21.49
N GLN A 525 -11.00 6.90 -22.33
CA GLN A 525 -11.17 7.87 -23.40
C GLN A 525 -11.28 9.29 -22.83
N TYR A 526 -12.13 9.50 -21.82
CA TYR A 526 -12.33 10.81 -21.21
C TYR A 526 -11.04 11.45 -20.69
N PHE A 527 -10.20 10.69 -19.98
CA PHE A 527 -8.95 11.22 -19.45
C PHE A 527 -7.88 11.46 -20.51
N ASN A 528 -8.02 10.88 -21.71
CA ASN A 528 -7.11 11.11 -22.84
C ASN A 528 -7.62 12.21 -23.79
N CYS A 529 -8.93 12.31 -24.02
CA CYS A 529 -9.59 13.29 -24.88
C CYS A 529 -10.85 13.83 -24.17
N PRO A 530 -10.71 14.88 -23.34
CA PRO A 530 -11.82 15.38 -22.53
C PRO A 530 -12.81 16.30 -23.29
N GLU A 531 -12.45 16.74 -24.50
CA GLU A 531 -13.24 17.71 -25.28
C GLU A 531 -14.58 17.15 -25.79
N ASP A 532 -14.69 15.82 -25.91
CA ASP A 532 -15.84 15.15 -26.52
C ASP A 532 -16.95 14.72 -25.53
N ALA A 533 -16.81 14.98 -24.23
CA ALA A 533 -17.70 14.41 -23.21
C ALA A 533 -18.25 15.43 -22.20
N SER A 534 -19.55 15.35 -21.96
CA SER A 534 -20.20 16.09 -20.86
C SER A 534 -19.64 15.67 -19.50
N TRP A 535 -19.48 16.66 -18.61
CA TRP A 535 -19.08 16.43 -17.23
C TRP A 535 -20.11 15.59 -16.47
N ALA A 536 -21.40 15.79 -16.74
CA ALA A 536 -22.47 15.01 -16.14
C ALA A 536 -22.36 13.53 -16.53
N ASP A 537 -22.20 13.24 -17.83
CA ASP A 537 -22.01 11.88 -18.35
C ASP A 537 -20.77 11.20 -17.76
N THR A 538 -19.70 11.97 -17.57
CA THR A 538 -18.45 11.47 -16.97
C THR A 538 -18.65 11.10 -15.51
N VAL A 539 -19.25 12.00 -14.71
CA VAL A 539 -19.56 11.72 -13.31
C VAL A 539 -20.51 10.53 -13.19
N GLN A 540 -21.49 10.40 -14.09
CA GLN A 540 -22.39 9.25 -14.15
C GLN A 540 -21.62 7.94 -14.43
N ALA A 541 -20.72 7.95 -15.41
CA ALA A 541 -19.89 6.77 -15.73
C ALA A 541 -18.97 6.38 -14.56
N LEU A 542 -18.36 7.35 -13.88
CA LEU A 542 -17.53 7.13 -12.69
C LEU A 542 -18.36 6.59 -11.51
N SER A 543 -19.58 7.11 -11.32
CA SER A 543 -20.52 6.62 -10.31
C SER A 543 -20.94 5.17 -10.56
N HIS A 544 -21.27 4.82 -11.81
CA HIS A 544 -21.54 3.43 -12.19
C HIS A 544 -20.31 2.53 -11.98
N LEU A 545 -19.10 3.02 -12.28
CA LEU A 545 -17.88 2.29 -11.99
C LEU A 545 -17.72 2.04 -10.48
N CYS A 546 -18.08 2.99 -9.61
CA CYS A 546 -18.04 2.77 -8.16
C CYS A 546 -18.83 1.52 -7.71
N LEU A 547 -19.96 1.25 -8.37
CA LEU A 547 -20.85 0.13 -8.07
C LEU A 547 -20.39 -1.19 -8.70
N GLN A 548 -19.44 -1.16 -9.65
CA GLN A 548 -18.93 -2.35 -10.30
C GLN A 548 -18.17 -3.24 -9.31
N LYS A 549 -18.69 -4.45 -9.10
CA LYS A 549 -18.02 -5.49 -8.31
C LYS A 549 -16.68 -5.88 -8.95
N PRO A 550 -15.68 -6.32 -8.15
CA PRO A 550 -14.48 -6.88 -8.75
C PRO A 550 -14.88 -8.05 -9.66
N PRO A 551 -14.15 -8.27 -10.76
CA PRO A 551 -14.36 -9.47 -11.56
C PRO A 551 -14.28 -10.67 -10.62
N THR A 552 -15.39 -11.40 -10.51
CA THR A 552 -15.42 -12.66 -9.78
C THR A 552 -14.38 -13.57 -10.42
N HIS A 553 -13.81 -14.49 -9.65
CA HIS A 553 -13.10 -15.61 -10.24
C HIS A 553 -14.12 -16.52 -10.97
N THR A 554 -14.73 -16.04 -12.06
CA THR A 554 -14.98 -16.94 -13.18
C THR A 554 -13.62 -17.08 -13.82
N LYS A 555 -12.94 -18.20 -13.53
CA LYS A 555 -11.75 -18.56 -14.28
C LYS A 555 -12.19 -18.73 -15.73
N ASN A 556 -11.82 -17.74 -16.54
CA ASN A 556 -11.88 -17.66 -17.98
C ASN A 556 -13.20 -17.12 -18.54
N GLY A 557 -13.09 -16.32 -19.60
CA GLY A 557 -14.19 -15.62 -20.28
C GLY A 557 -15.11 -16.56 -21.04
N MET A 558 -15.89 -17.35 -20.31
CA MET A 558 -17.08 -18.05 -20.80
C MET A 558 -18.27 -17.54 -20.01
N GLY A 559 -19.38 -17.24 -20.71
CA GLY A 559 -20.63 -16.85 -20.07
C GLY A 559 -21.05 -17.87 -18.99
N GLU A 560 -21.85 -17.42 -18.03
CA GLU A 560 -22.04 -18.07 -16.73
C GLU A 560 -22.54 -19.53 -16.76
N ASN A 561 -22.86 -20.11 -17.93
CA ASN A 561 -23.33 -21.49 -18.07
C ASN A 561 -22.87 -22.25 -19.36
N TYR A 562 -21.66 -22.02 -19.90
CA TYR A 562 -21.16 -22.84 -21.03
C TYR A 562 -20.20 -23.96 -20.58
N CYS A 563 -20.16 -25.07 -21.33
CA CYS A 563 -19.20 -26.16 -21.09
C CYS A 563 -17.83 -25.84 -21.75
N PRO A 564 -16.74 -25.74 -20.97
CA PRO A 564 -15.43 -25.36 -21.50
C PRO A 564 -14.80 -26.43 -22.40
N PHE A 565 -15.20 -27.70 -22.25
CA PHE A 565 -14.76 -28.80 -23.12
C PHE A 565 -15.47 -28.74 -24.47
N CYS A 566 -16.81 -28.63 -24.48
CA CYS A 566 -17.59 -28.53 -25.72
C CYS A 566 -17.24 -27.27 -26.51
N PHE A 567 -16.96 -26.16 -25.85
CA PHE A 567 -16.60 -24.91 -26.52
C PHE A 567 -15.28 -25.04 -27.32
N GLY A 568 -14.29 -25.71 -26.74
CA GLY A 568 -12.96 -25.92 -27.32
C GLY A 568 -12.88 -27.06 -28.35
N ASP A 569 -13.88 -27.94 -28.38
CA ASP A 569 -13.97 -29.05 -29.32
C ASP A 569 -14.44 -28.54 -30.70
N LYS A 570 -13.58 -28.66 -31.71
CA LYS A 570 -13.84 -28.16 -33.08
C LYS A 570 -14.68 -29.12 -33.91
N ASP A 571 -14.82 -30.37 -33.47
CA ASP A 571 -15.52 -31.43 -34.21
C ASP A 571 -17.02 -31.46 -33.87
N LEU A 572 -17.44 -30.73 -32.82
CA LEU A 572 -18.84 -30.53 -32.46
C LEU A 572 -19.52 -29.46 -33.33
N GLN A 573 -20.81 -29.64 -33.60
CA GLN A 573 -21.62 -28.65 -34.29
C GLN A 573 -21.74 -27.36 -33.45
N PRO A 574 -21.86 -26.17 -34.07
CA PRO A 574 -21.94 -24.90 -33.34
C PRO A 574 -23.02 -24.88 -32.25
N GLN A 575 -24.17 -25.49 -32.49
CA GLN A 575 -25.26 -25.60 -31.52
C GLN A 575 -24.87 -26.34 -30.22
N ASP A 576 -23.98 -27.33 -30.31
CA ASP A 576 -23.51 -28.13 -29.18
C ASP A 576 -22.31 -27.46 -28.48
N ARG A 577 -21.47 -26.76 -29.25
CA ARG A 577 -20.33 -25.98 -28.74
C ARG A 577 -20.76 -24.78 -27.92
N PHE A 578 -21.80 -24.10 -28.36
CA PHE A 578 -22.38 -22.92 -27.71
C PHE A 578 -23.67 -23.25 -26.93
N HIS A 579 -23.83 -24.50 -26.48
CA HIS A 579 -24.97 -24.85 -25.64
C HIS A 579 -24.83 -24.19 -24.26
N SER A 580 -25.79 -23.32 -23.92
CA SER A 580 -25.88 -22.68 -22.60
C SER A 580 -26.77 -23.52 -21.69
N PHE A 581 -26.22 -23.96 -20.56
CA PHE A 581 -26.96 -24.70 -19.55
C PHE A 581 -27.86 -23.75 -18.73
N PHE A 582 -29.02 -24.23 -18.30
CA PHE A 582 -29.96 -23.42 -17.52
C PHE A 582 -29.43 -23.08 -16.10
N THR A 583 -28.59 -23.95 -15.53
CA THR A 583 -27.99 -23.72 -14.21
C THR A 583 -26.54 -24.20 -14.12
N THR A 584 -25.79 -23.64 -13.18
CA THR A 584 -24.43 -24.10 -12.84
C THR A 584 -24.38 -25.56 -12.37
N GLY A 585 -25.48 -26.08 -11.81
CA GLY A 585 -25.60 -27.49 -11.43
C GLY A 585 -25.69 -28.41 -12.64
N THR A 586 -26.59 -28.12 -13.58
CA THR A 586 -26.75 -28.92 -14.80
C THR A 586 -25.48 -28.89 -15.66
N LEU A 587 -24.76 -27.76 -15.70
CA LEU A 587 -23.44 -27.66 -16.31
C LEU A 587 -22.41 -28.61 -15.65
N ARG A 588 -22.28 -28.59 -14.32
CA ARG A 588 -21.35 -29.48 -13.60
C ARG A 588 -21.66 -30.95 -13.84
N GLN A 589 -22.95 -31.29 -13.90
CA GLN A 589 -23.39 -32.67 -14.14
C GLN A 589 -23.07 -33.13 -15.56
N HIS A 590 -23.25 -32.24 -16.54
CA HIS A 590 -22.83 -32.48 -17.90
C HIS A 590 -21.31 -32.72 -17.98
N ILE A 591 -20.49 -31.84 -17.40
CA ILE A 591 -19.03 -31.99 -17.42
C ILE A 591 -18.60 -33.31 -16.76
N HIS A 592 -19.21 -33.64 -15.61
CA HIS A 592 -18.94 -34.91 -14.94
C HIS A 592 -19.27 -36.10 -15.85
N ARG A 593 -20.48 -36.15 -16.42
CA ARG A 593 -20.95 -37.32 -17.19
C ARG A 593 -20.29 -37.47 -18.56
N LYS A 594 -19.96 -36.36 -19.23
CA LYS A 594 -19.49 -36.38 -20.62
C LYS A 594 -17.97 -36.25 -20.77
N HIS A 595 -17.28 -35.65 -19.79
CA HIS A 595 -15.84 -35.39 -19.90
C HIS A 595 -15.00 -36.04 -18.80
N ALA A 596 -15.56 -36.27 -17.60
CA ALA A 596 -14.80 -36.81 -16.46
C ALA A 596 -15.10 -38.28 -16.10
N ALA A 597 -16.33 -38.77 -16.30
CA ALA A 597 -16.72 -40.16 -16.02
C ALA A 597 -16.34 -41.18 -17.12
N PRO A 598 -16.34 -40.84 -18.42
CA PRO A 598 -16.02 -41.80 -19.48
C PRO A 598 -14.53 -42.14 -19.60
N THR A 599 -13.65 -41.41 -18.92
CA THR A 599 -12.19 -41.58 -19.01
C THR A 599 -11.74 -42.71 -18.08
N THR A 600 -11.33 -43.84 -18.69
CA THR A 600 -10.77 -44.99 -17.98
C THR A 600 -9.42 -44.63 -17.35
N SER A 601 -8.95 -45.43 -16.38
CA SER A 601 -7.80 -45.14 -15.50
C SER A 601 -6.45 -44.89 -16.20
N VAL A 602 -6.38 -45.03 -17.53
CA VAL A 602 -5.13 -44.96 -18.32
C VAL A 602 -5.22 -43.95 -19.48
N THR A 603 -6.29 -43.17 -19.60
CA THR A 603 -6.43 -42.17 -20.68
C THR A 603 -6.08 -40.75 -20.20
N PRO A 604 -4.99 -40.15 -20.71
CA PRO A 604 -4.61 -38.78 -20.35
C PRO A 604 -5.67 -37.78 -20.83
N VAL A 605 -6.03 -36.83 -19.97
CA VAL A 605 -7.04 -35.80 -20.28
C VAL A 605 -6.40 -34.43 -20.17
N ALA A 606 -6.57 -33.60 -21.20
CA ALA A 606 -6.12 -32.22 -21.16
C ALA A 606 -7.10 -31.35 -20.35
N CYS A 607 -6.55 -30.39 -19.59
CA CYS A 607 -7.37 -29.38 -18.95
C CYS A 607 -7.90 -28.39 -20.01
N PRO A 608 -9.21 -28.07 -20.03
CA PRO A 608 -9.80 -27.18 -21.05
C PRO A 608 -9.44 -25.70 -20.84
N PHE A 609 -8.67 -25.39 -19.79
CA PHE A 609 -8.22 -24.06 -19.44
C PHE A 609 -6.73 -23.84 -19.75
N GLU A 610 -6.16 -24.67 -20.63
CA GLU A 610 -4.77 -24.60 -21.11
C GLU A 610 -3.73 -24.62 -19.97
N CYS A 611 -3.94 -25.49 -18.98
CA CYS A 611 -2.96 -25.71 -17.93
C CYS A 611 -1.79 -26.54 -18.45
N PRO A 612 -0.54 -26.25 -18.02
CA PRO A 612 0.65 -26.99 -18.43
C PRO A 612 0.75 -28.41 -17.83
N LEU A 613 -0.28 -28.86 -17.11
CA LEU A 613 -0.29 -30.14 -16.40
C LEU A 613 -1.00 -31.19 -17.26
N GLN A 614 -0.34 -32.30 -17.57
CA GLN A 614 -1.02 -33.49 -18.09
C GLN A 614 -1.69 -34.24 -16.95
N LEU A 615 -2.94 -34.66 -17.15
CA LEU A 615 -3.76 -35.30 -16.13
C LEU A 615 -4.00 -36.74 -16.53
N ASP A 616 -3.64 -37.68 -15.65
CA ASP A 616 -3.57 -39.11 -16.01
C ASP A 616 -4.93 -39.78 -16.23
N ASN A 617 -6.01 -39.23 -15.64
CA ASN A 617 -7.37 -39.77 -15.75
C ASN A 617 -8.45 -38.76 -15.31
N GLY A 618 -9.72 -39.17 -15.40
CA GLY A 618 -10.88 -38.36 -15.01
C GLY A 618 -10.93 -37.94 -13.53
N GLU A 619 -10.41 -38.74 -12.60
CA GLU A 619 -10.34 -38.36 -11.17
C GLU A 619 -9.26 -37.30 -10.90
N HIS A 620 -8.11 -37.42 -11.57
CA HIS A 620 -7.09 -36.36 -11.59
C HIS A 620 -7.64 -35.08 -12.20
N LEU A 621 -8.46 -35.18 -13.26
CA LEU A 621 -9.14 -34.02 -13.83
C LEU A 621 -10.15 -33.40 -12.85
N LYS A 622 -10.99 -34.19 -12.17
CA LYS A 622 -11.92 -33.67 -11.15
C LYS A 622 -11.18 -32.93 -10.03
N CYS A 623 -10.09 -33.52 -9.51
CA CYS A 623 -9.27 -32.92 -8.48
C CYS A 623 -8.58 -31.64 -8.98
N HIS A 624 -8.00 -31.67 -10.17
CA HIS A 624 -7.36 -30.53 -10.80
C HIS A 624 -8.36 -29.38 -11.03
N LEU A 625 -9.54 -29.67 -11.56
CA LEU A 625 -10.61 -28.68 -11.74
C LEU A 625 -11.06 -28.09 -10.39
N ALA A 626 -11.18 -28.90 -9.33
CA ALA A 626 -11.55 -28.42 -8.01
C ALA A 626 -10.46 -27.55 -7.34
N ILE A 627 -9.18 -27.86 -7.56
CA ILE A 627 -8.04 -27.22 -6.89
C ILE A 627 -7.53 -26.02 -7.69
N GLU A 628 -7.22 -26.23 -8.96
CA GLU A 628 -6.63 -25.21 -9.84
C GLU A 628 -7.71 -24.34 -10.48
N HIS A 629 -8.94 -24.85 -10.66
CA HIS A 629 -10.05 -24.11 -11.28
C HIS A 629 -11.22 -23.78 -10.36
N GLU A 630 -11.19 -24.21 -9.09
CA GLU A 630 -12.32 -24.01 -8.15
C GLU A 630 -13.68 -24.52 -8.67
N LEU A 631 -13.66 -25.41 -9.68
CA LEU A 631 -14.82 -26.01 -10.32
C LEU A 631 -15.02 -27.43 -9.76
N ARG A 632 -15.97 -27.59 -8.83
CA ARG A 632 -16.29 -28.91 -8.25
C ARG A 632 -17.38 -29.60 -9.06
N LEU A 633 -17.06 -30.77 -9.61
CA LEU A 633 -17.96 -31.59 -10.44
C LEU A 633 -18.84 -32.55 -9.62
N TYR A 634 -19.20 -32.16 -8.39
CA TYR A 634 -19.82 -32.95 -7.30
C TYR A 634 -18.82 -33.79 -6.47
N ASN A 635 -19.25 -34.19 -5.27
CA ASN A 635 -18.51 -35.08 -4.36
C ASN A 635 -18.64 -36.53 -4.79
#